data_AF-A0A0E0MDC4-F1
#
_entry.id   AF-A0A0E0MDC4-F1
#
_cell.length_a   1.000
_cell.length_b   1.000
_cell.length_c   1.000
_cell.angle_alpha   90.00
_cell.angle_beta   90.00
_cell.angle_gamma   90.00
#
_symmetry.space_group_name_H-M   'P 1'
#
loop_
_entity.id
_entity.type
_entity.pdbx_description
1 polymer ?
#
loop_
_entity_poly.entity_id
_entity_poly.type
_entity_poly.pdbx_seq_one_letter_code
_entity_poly.pdbx_strand_id
1 'polypeptide(L)'
;MALLLFVPLLLVAGSGVVSEAAEQDVPASIVGPCSRTGDKKSCVEFLSAIPEARKATTVAPLAELYLRAIANLTTEAKAMATKLLASKKGKGVPPVCLEQCTASVDTLSNALAAFFSSSGDDANKKYRDMDGFLVGFLRTPMARKQPPICMSACPIRSCDMDEVSIADKFHQAWKMLGIADGLITQIITPAVRDKGTKS
;
A
#
# COMPACT_ATOMS: atom_id res chain seq x y z
N MET A 1 34.36 -61.52 17.36
CA MET A 1 35.04 -60.21 17.46
C MET A 1 33.99 -59.13 17.28
N ALA A 2 33.67 -58.43 18.37
CA ALA A 2 32.69 -57.34 18.39
C ALA A 2 33.40 -56.04 18.02
N LEU A 3 32.94 -55.35 16.97
CA LEU A 3 33.31 -53.96 16.72
C LEU A 3 32.19 -53.07 17.27
N LEU A 4 32.46 -52.48 18.44
CA LEU A 4 31.75 -51.32 18.96
C LEU A 4 32.14 -50.12 18.10
N LEU A 5 31.18 -49.54 17.36
CA LEU A 5 31.32 -48.19 16.84
C LEU A 5 30.18 -47.34 17.40
N PHE A 6 30.59 -46.47 18.32
CA PHE A 6 29.82 -45.43 18.96
C PHE A 6 29.13 -44.54 17.91
N VAL A 7 27.81 -44.41 18.02
CA VAL A 7 27.03 -43.34 17.38
C VAL A 7 27.08 -42.14 18.33
N PRO A 8 27.69 -40.99 17.98
CA PRO A 8 27.44 -39.76 18.70
C PRO A 8 26.13 -39.17 18.18
N LEU A 9 25.12 -39.23 19.05
CA LEU A 9 23.85 -38.53 18.92
C LEU A 9 24.12 -37.01 19.01
N LEU A 10 24.37 -36.35 17.88
CA LEU A 10 24.50 -34.89 17.82
C LEU A 10 23.12 -34.28 17.53
N LEU A 11 22.36 -34.10 18.61
CA LEU A 11 21.32 -33.09 18.73
C LEU A 11 21.95 -31.71 18.61
N VAL A 12 21.94 -31.12 17.42
CA VAL A 12 22.16 -29.69 17.25
C VAL A 12 20.80 -29.03 17.10
N ALA A 13 20.37 -28.42 18.20
CA ALA A 13 19.40 -27.34 18.20
C ALA A 13 19.95 -26.23 17.29
N GLY A 14 19.30 -26.05 16.13
CA GLY A 14 19.65 -25.02 15.16
C GLY A 14 18.38 -24.30 14.75
N SER A 15 18.23 -23.10 15.29
CA SER A 15 17.23 -22.07 15.02
C SER A 15 16.69 -22.09 13.59
N GLY A 16 15.36 -21.95 13.46
CA GLY A 16 14.70 -21.85 12.17
C GLY A 16 15.34 -20.79 11.28
N VAL A 17 16.08 -21.26 10.27
CA VAL A 17 16.39 -20.47 9.07
C VAL A 17 15.14 -20.47 8.20
N VAL A 18 14.18 -19.62 8.56
CA VAL A 18 13.19 -19.10 7.63
C VAL A 18 13.63 -17.69 7.25
N SER A 19 14.72 -17.58 6.49
CA SER A 19 15.15 -16.31 5.90
C SER A 19 16.26 -16.61 4.90
N GLU A 20 15.94 -16.50 3.61
CA GLU A 20 16.82 -16.17 2.45
C GLU A 20 16.38 -16.86 1.15
N ALA A 21 15.73 -18.03 1.21
CA ALA A 21 15.27 -18.71 -0.01
C ALA A 21 14.06 -18.02 -0.69
N ALA A 22 13.31 -17.17 0.01
CA ALA A 22 12.14 -16.49 -0.55
C ALA A 22 12.46 -15.20 -1.34
N GLU A 23 13.64 -14.58 -1.14
CA GLU A 23 14.05 -13.40 -1.93
C GLU A 23 14.66 -13.80 -3.29
N GLN A 24 15.05 -15.06 -3.50
CA GLN A 24 15.73 -15.51 -4.72
C GLN A 24 14.83 -15.74 -5.95
N ASP A 25 13.49 -15.81 -5.79
CA ASP A 25 12.55 -16.03 -6.90
C ASP A 25 11.69 -14.79 -7.27
N VAL A 26 11.99 -13.63 -6.67
CA VAL A 26 11.26 -12.39 -7.00
C VAL A 26 11.95 -11.68 -8.17
N PRO A 27 11.24 -11.35 -9.26
CA PRO A 27 11.82 -10.62 -10.39
C PRO A 27 12.48 -9.29 -9.97
N ALA A 28 13.64 -8.99 -10.55
CA ALA A 28 14.33 -7.70 -10.36
C ALA A 28 13.46 -6.50 -10.78
N SER A 29 12.51 -6.72 -11.70
CA SER A 29 11.50 -5.73 -12.09
C SER A 29 10.55 -5.33 -10.95
N ILE A 30 10.42 -6.15 -9.90
CA ILE A 30 9.69 -5.85 -8.66
C ILE A 30 10.66 -5.34 -7.58
N VAL A 31 11.76 -6.06 -7.34
CA VAL A 31 12.72 -5.74 -6.26
C VAL A 31 13.32 -4.34 -6.43
N GLY A 32 13.72 -3.97 -7.65
CA GLY A 32 14.31 -2.68 -7.95
C GLY A 32 13.38 -1.50 -7.61
N PRO A 33 12.17 -1.43 -8.18
CA PRO A 33 11.21 -0.38 -7.84
C PRO A 33 10.79 -0.36 -6.37
N CYS A 34 10.57 -1.53 -5.74
CA CYS A 34 10.21 -1.62 -4.33
C CYS A 34 11.29 -1.10 -3.38
N SER A 35 12.57 -1.24 -3.74
CA SER A 35 13.69 -0.76 -2.93
C SER A 35 13.73 0.78 -2.80
N ARG A 36 12.97 1.49 -3.64
CA ARG A 36 12.84 2.95 -3.60
C ARG A 36 11.50 3.42 -3.01
N THR A 37 10.77 2.53 -2.34
CA THR A 37 9.52 2.85 -1.63
C THR A 37 9.77 2.96 -0.12
N GLY A 38 8.83 3.55 0.62
CA GLY A 38 8.94 3.68 2.08
C GLY A 38 8.87 2.35 2.86
N ASP A 39 8.45 1.25 2.21
CA ASP A 39 8.35 -0.08 2.81
C ASP A 39 8.67 -1.16 1.76
N LYS A 40 9.98 -1.41 1.54
CA LYS A 40 10.47 -2.41 0.57
C LYS A 40 9.82 -3.78 0.80
N LYS A 41 9.75 -4.24 2.06
CA LYS A 41 9.29 -5.58 2.41
C LYS A 41 7.83 -5.76 2.04
N SER A 42 6.95 -4.88 2.51
CA SER A 42 5.53 -4.92 2.15
C SER A 42 5.32 -4.75 0.64
N CYS A 43 6.15 -3.92 -0.02
CA CYS A 43 6.11 -3.76 -1.47
C CYS A 43 6.35 -5.06 -2.22
N VAL A 44 7.45 -5.74 -1.89
CA VAL A 44 7.84 -7.01 -2.50
C VAL A 44 6.82 -8.10 -2.20
N GLU A 45 6.39 -8.24 -0.95
CA GLU A 45 5.41 -9.26 -0.54
C GLU A 45 4.09 -9.13 -1.32
N PHE A 46 3.54 -7.92 -1.37
CA PHE A 46 2.28 -7.67 -2.08
C PHE A 46 2.38 -7.95 -3.58
N LEU A 47 3.42 -7.43 -4.26
CA LEU A 47 3.56 -7.61 -5.71
C LEU A 47 3.93 -9.06 -6.07
N SER A 48 4.67 -9.76 -5.22
CA SER A 48 5.03 -11.17 -5.47
C SER A 48 3.81 -12.10 -5.44
N ALA A 49 2.76 -11.72 -4.71
CA ALA A 49 1.49 -12.44 -4.66
C ALA A 49 0.59 -12.22 -5.89
N ILE A 50 0.93 -11.28 -6.78
CA ILE A 50 0.12 -10.91 -7.94
C ILE A 50 0.81 -11.40 -9.23
N PRO A 51 0.25 -12.38 -9.94
CA PRO A 51 0.85 -12.93 -11.17
C PRO A 51 1.14 -11.87 -12.24
N GLU A 52 0.28 -10.86 -12.37
CA GLU A 52 0.43 -9.75 -13.33
C GLU A 52 1.66 -8.89 -13.03
N ALA A 53 2.02 -8.72 -11.75
CA ALA A 53 3.20 -7.95 -11.35
C ALA A 53 4.49 -8.59 -11.85
N ARG A 54 4.56 -9.93 -11.88
CA ARG A 54 5.72 -10.68 -12.38
C ARG A 54 5.96 -10.45 -13.87
N LYS A 55 4.92 -10.07 -14.62
CA LYS A 55 5.00 -9.77 -16.07
C LYS A 55 5.34 -8.30 -16.36
N ALA A 56 5.39 -7.44 -15.33
CA ALA A 56 5.66 -6.03 -15.51
C ALA A 56 7.12 -5.80 -15.94
N THR A 57 7.29 -5.05 -17.03
CA THR A 57 8.60 -4.63 -17.54
C THR A 57 8.96 -3.19 -17.16
N THR A 58 8.01 -2.45 -16.59
CA THR A 58 8.17 -1.06 -16.14
C THR A 58 7.50 -0.86 -14.77
N VAL A 59 7.74 0.29 -14.15
CA VAL A 59 7.17 0.63 -12.82
C VAL A 59 5.66 0.93 -12.89
N ALA A 60 5.19 1.43 -14.03
CA ALA A 60 3.80 1.87 -14.23
C ALA A 60 2.76 0.77 -13.89
N PRO A 61 2.83 -0.44 -14.46
CA PRO A 61 1.91 -1.53 -14.10
C PRO A 61 1.93 -1.88 -12.60
N LEU A 62 3.10 -1.78 -11.94
CA LEU A 62 3.22 -2.07 -10.50
C LEU A 62 2.49 -1.01 -9.67
N ALA A 63 2.65 0.27 -10.03
CA ALA A 63 1.94 1.37 -9.38
C ALA A 63 0.42 1.24 -9.59
N GLU A 64 -0.03 0.88 -10.79
CA GLU A 64 -1.46 0.66 -11.05
C GLU A 64 -2.05 -0.49 -10.23
N LEU A 65 -1.31 -1.59 -10.04
CA LEU A 65 -1.76 -2.70 -9.18
C LEU A 65 -1.98 -2.25 -7.74
N TYR A 66 -1.08 -1.42 -7.22
CA TYR A 66 -1.24 -0.76 -5.92
C TYR A 66 -2.49 0.12 -5.89
N LEU A 67 -2.65 1.02 -6.86
CA LEU A 67 -3.79 1.93 -6.92
C LEU A 67 -5.13 1.19 -7.06
N ARG A 68 -5.17 0.04 -7.77
CA ARG A 68 -6.38 -0.80 -7.87
C ARG A 68 -6.71 -1.45 -6.53
N ALA A 69 -5.72 -1.98 -5.82
CA ALA A 69 -5.96 -2.58 -4.50
C ALA A 69 -6.42 -1.53 -3.48
N ILE A 70 -5.82 -0.33 -3.51
CA ILE A 70 -6.25 0.81 -2.70
C ILE A 70 -7.69 1.19 -3.06
N ALA A 71 -8.03 1.26 -4.35
CA ALA A 71 -9.39 1.55 -4.81
C ALA A 71 -10.41 0.56 -4.23
N ASN A 72 -10.12 -0.75 -4.31
CA ASN A 72 -10.98 -1.78 -3.74
C ASN A 72 -11.17 -1.60 -2.22
N LEU A 73 -10.09 -1.39 -1.47
CA LEU A 73 -10.16 -1.14 -0.02
C LEU A 73 -11.00 0.10 0.30
N THR A 74 -10.81 1.20 -0.44
CA THR A 74 -11.62 2.41 -0.25
C THR A 74 -13.08 2.24 -0.64
N THR A 75 -13.38 1.49 -1.70
CA THR A 75 -14.76 1.18 -2.09
C THR A 75 -15.46 0.36 -1.01
N GLU A 76 -14.78 -0.66 -0.46
CA GLU A 76 -15.31 -1.44 0.66
C GLU A 76 -15.53 -0.57 1.90
N ALA A 77 -14.54 0.23 2.30
CA ALA A 77 -14.64 1.12 3.45
C ALA A 77 -15.79 2.12 3.28
N LYS A 78 -15.96 2.69 2.07
CA LYS A 78 -17.05 3.59 1.72
C LYS A 78 -18.41 2.94 1.85
N ALA A 79 -18.56 1.71 1.33
CA ALA A 79 -19.80 0.96 1.42
C ALA A 79 -20.19 0.65 2.87
N MET A 80 -19.21 0.25 3.70
CA MET A 80 -19.40 0.01 5.13
C MET A 80 -19.80 1.29 5.87
N ALA A 81 -19.07 2.40 5.63
CA ALA A 81 -19.36 3.69 6.25
C ALA A 81 -20.75 4.22 5.87
N THR A 82 -21.12 4.11 4.59
CA THR A 82 -22.46 4.51 4.10
C THR A 82 -23.56 3.71 4.77
N LYS A 83 -23.38 2.38 4.88
CA LYS A 83 -24.33 1.49 5.55
C LYS A 83 -24.47 1.84 7.04
N LEU A 84 -23.35 2.08 7.73
CA LEU A 84 -23.35 2.41 9.15
C LEU A 84 -24.02 3.78 9.41
N LEU A 85 -23.68 4.81 8.62
CA LEU A 85 -24.31 6.12 8.68
C LEU A 85 -25.83 6.03 8.46
N ALA A 86 -26.26 5.27 7.45
CA ALA A 86 -27.68 5.05 7.20
C ALA A 86 -28.38 4.37 8.38
N SER A 87 -27.72 3.43 9.06
CA SER A 87 -28.28 2.72 10.22
C SER A 87 -28.39 3.57 11.50
N LYS A 88 -27.57 4.62 11.61
CA LYS A 88 -27.54 5.58 12.72
C LYS A 88 -28.42 6.80 12.45
N LYS A 89 -28.88 7.01 11.21
CA LYS A 89 -29.79 8.10 10.83
C LYS A 89 -31.05 8.09 11.70
N GLY A 90 -31.31 9.20 12.39
CA GLY A 90 -32.46 9.35 13.30
C GLY A 90 -32.28 8.72 14.69
N LYS A 91 -31.12 8.12 14.99
CA LYS A 91 -30.79 7.54 16.31
C LYS A 91 -29.85 8.41 17.16
N GLY A 92 -29.51 9.60 16.68
CA GLY A 92 -28.55 10.52 17.31
C GLY A 92 -27.56 11.11 16.31
N VAL A 93 -26.58 11.86 16.82
CA VAL A 93 -25.46 12.40 16.02
C VAL A 93 -24.50 11.25 15.70
N PRO A 94 -24.16 11.00 14.41
CA PRO A 94 -23.14 10.03 14.05
C PRO A 94 -21.80 10.36 14.74
N PRO A 95 -20.99 9.37 15.14
CA PRO A 95 -19.71 9.67 15.75
C PRO A 95 -18.83 10.49 14.80
N VAL A 96 -18.22 11.56 15.32
CA VAL A 96 -17.38 12.52 14.57
C VAL A 96 -16.28 11.79 13.76
N CYS A 97 -15.75 10.70 14.33
CA CYS A 97 -14.84 9.76 13.67
C CYS A 97 -15.38 9.25 12.31
N LEU A 98 -16.61 8.76 12.27
CA LEU A 98 -17.20 8.13 11.09
C LEU A 98 -17.45 9.14 9.96
N GLU A 99 -17.93 10.34 10.29
CA GLU A 99 -18.14 11.42 9.32
C GLU A 99 -16.81 11.85 8.68
N GLN A 100 -15.78 12.03 9.50
CA GLN A 100 -14.46 12.44 9.04
C GLN A 100 -13.72 11.34 8.27
N CYS A 101 -13.90 10.07 8.67
CA CYS A 101 -13.44 8.92 7.90
C CYS A 101 -14.07 8.88 6.52
N THR A 102 -15.39 9.09 6.44
CA THR A 102 -16.12 9.06 5.17
C THR A 102 -15.61 10.14 4.21
N ALA A 103 -15.39 11.37 4.68
CA ALA A 103 -14.84 12.45 3.86
C ALA A 103 -13.42 12.15 3.33
N SER A 104 -12.58 11.51 4.15
CA SER A 104 -11.23 11.10 3.76
C SER A 104 -11.26 9.97 2.71
N VAL A 105 -12.14 8.99 2.91
CA VAL A 105 -12.39 7.89 1.96
C VAL A 105 -12.92 8.43 0.63
N ASP A 106 -13.86 9.37 0.65
CA ASP A 106 -14.43 9.97 -0.57
C ASP A 106 -13.38 10.72 -1.38
N THR A 107 -12.53 11.50 -0.70
CA THR A 107 -11.45 12.25 -1.33
C THR A 107 -10.50 11.31 -2.08
N LEU A 108 -10.04 10.24 -1.42
CA LEU A 108 -9.15 9.25 -2.04
C LEU A 108 -9.87 8.46 -3.15
N SER A 109 -11.11 8.04 -2.93
CA SER A 109 -11.91 7.32 -3.92
C SER A 109 -12.13 8.14 -5.20
N ASN A 110 -12.35 9.45 -5.07
CA ASN A 110 -12.54 10.34 -6.22
C ASN A 110 -11.24 10.52 -7.02
N ALA A 111 -10.10 10.66 -6.34
CA ALA A 111 -8.80 10.73 -7.00
C ALA A 111 -8.47 9.43 -7.77
N LEU A 112 -8.77 8.27 -7.18
CA LEU A 112 -8.59 6.97 -7.82
C LEU A 112 -9.53 6.78 -9.02
N ALA A 113 -10.80 7.16 -8.88
CA ALA A 113 -11.75 7.14 -10.00
C ALA A 113 -11.25 8.00 -11.17
N ALA A 114 -10.81 9.24 -10.90
CA ALA A 114 -10.25 10.12 -11.91
C ALA A 114 -9.01 9.53 -12.60
N PHE A 115 -8.13 8.87 -11.83
CA PHE A 115 -6.94 8.21 -12.38
C PHE A 115 -7.31 7.08 -13.37
N PHE A 116 -8.27 6.22 -13.00
CA PHE A 116 -8.67 5.08 -13.83
C PHE A 116 -9.61 5.45 -14.98
N SER A 117 -10.32 6.58 -14.90
CA SER A 117 -11.14 7.12 -16.00
C SER A 117 -10.35 8.00 -16.97
N SER A 118 -9.09 8.34 -16.66
CA SER A 118 -8.24 9.13 -17.55
C SER A 118 -7.89 8.36 -18.81
N SER A 119 -8.45 8.79 -19.96
CA SER A 119 -8.22 8.20 -21.28
C SER A 119 -7.38 9.11 -22.19
N GLY A 120 -6.44 9.87 -21.63
CA GLY A 120 -5.71 10.90 -22.37
C GLY A 120 -4.55 10.38 -23.21
N ASP A 121 -4.29 11.06 -24.34
CA ASP A 121 -3.20 10.78 -25.29
C ASP A 121 -1.79 10.93 -24.69
N ASP A 122 -1.65 11.69 -23.60
CA ASP A 122 -0.41 11.77 -22.83
C ASP A 122 -0.37 10.63 -21.81
N ALA A 123 0.38 9.58 -22.16
CA ALA A 123 0.57 8.37 -21.37
C ALA A 123 0.97 8.64 -19.90
N ASN A 124 1.58 9.80 -19.61
CA ASN A 124 2.05 10.18 -18.29
C ASN A 124 1.16 11.18 -17.54
N LYS A 125 0.16 11.77 -18.19
CA LYS A 125 -0.69 12.80 -17.55
C LYS A 125 -1.39 12.27 -16.29
N LYS A 126 -2.01 11.10 -16.35
CA LYS A 126 -2.69 10.49 -15.19
C LYS A 126 -1.76 10.28 -13.99
N TYR A 127 -0.50 9.94 -14.25
CA TYR A 127 0.50 9.75 -13.22
C TYR A 127 0.93 11.09 -12.60
N ARG A 128 1.04 12.16 -13.39
CA ARG A 128 1.34 13.52 -12.88
C ARG A 128 0.18 14.08 -12.06
N ASP A 129 -1.05 13.86 -12.50
CA ASP A 129 -2.24 14.29 -11.77
C ASP A 129 -2.33 13.54 -10.43
N MET A 130 -2.09 12.23 -10.42
CA MET A 130 -2.01 11.44 -9.19
C MET A 130 -0.85 11.86 -8.29
N ASP A 131 0.34 12.13 -8.83
CA ASP A 131 1.46 12.65 -8.05
C ASP A 131 1.12 13.99 -7.39
N GLY A 132 0.48 14.90 -8.12
CA GLY A 132 0.00 16.19 -7.59
C GLY A 132 -1.00 16.00 -6.45
N PHE A 133 -1.94 15.07 -6.59
CA PHE A 133 -2.85 14.68 -5.50
C PHE A 133 -2.07 14.15 -4.29
N LEU A 134 -1.14 13.22 -4.48
CA LEU A 134 -0.35 12.61 -3.41
C LEU A 134 0.58 13.61 -2.72
N VAL A 135 1.11 14.60 -3.42
CA VAL A 135 1.86 15.70 -2.81
C VAL A 135 1.01 16.42 -1.79
N GLY A 136 -0.21 16.82 -2.17
CA GLY A 136 -1.16 17.48 -1.29
C GLY A 136 -1.59 16.58 -0.12
N PHE A 137 -1.89 15.33 -0.44
CA PHE A 137 -2.54 14.38 0.45
C PHE A 137 -1.57 13.71 1.45
N LEU A 138 -0.33 13.43 1.04
CA LEU A 138 0.69 12.75 1.84
C LEU A 138 1.88 13.66 2.21
N ARG A 139 2.38 14.44 1.25
CA ARG A 139 3.74 15.02 1.34
C ARG A 139 3.76 16.44 1.92
N THR A 140 2.63 17.12 2.09
CA THR A 140 2.58 18.44 2.72
C THR A 140 2.96 18.38 4.21
N PRO A 141 3.59 19.42 4.78
CA PRO A 141 3.97 19.42 6.20
C PRO A 141 2.81 19.16 7.16
N MET A 142 1.60 19.57 6.80
CA MET A 142 0.39 19.29 7.57
C MET A 142 0.02 17.80 7.51
N ALA A 143 -0.02 17.21 6.31
CA ALA A 143 -0.28 15.78 6.10
C ALA A 143 0.81 14.86 6.71
N ARG A 144 2.06 15.32 6.78
CA ARG A 144 3.14 14.57 7.47
C ARG A 144 3.02 14.58 8.98
N LYS A 145 2.46 15.64 9.55
CA LYS A 145 2.32 15.81 11.01
C LYS A 145 1.00 15.26 11.55
N GLN A 146 -0.04 15.25 10.72
CA GLN A 146 -1.35 14.71 11.05
C GLN A 146 -1.71 13.69 9.99
N PRO A 147 -1.86 12.40 10.35
CA PRO A 147 -2.43 11.46 9.41
C PRO A 147 -3.85 11.91 9.05
N PRO A 148 -4.44 11.43 7.94
CA PRO A 148 -5.77 11.87 7.51
C PRO A 148 -6.76 11.78 8.65
N ILE A 149 -7.79 12.62 8.59
CA ILE A 149 -8.67 12.83 9.74
C ILE A 149 -9.25 11.50 10.24
N CYS A 150 -9.52 10.53 9.35
CA CYS A 150 -9.92 9.18 9.74
C CYS A 150 -8.99 8.51 10.78
N MET A 151 -7.68 8.69 10.62
CA MET A 151 -6.65 8.06 11.44
C MET A 151 -6.34 8.82 12.73
N SER A 152 -6.67 10.11 12.79
CA SER A 152 -6.48 10.94 13.99
C SER A 152 -7.76 11.09 14.83
N ALA A 153 -8.94 10.98 14.21
CA ALA A 153 -10.22 11.23 14.85
C ALA A 153 -10.95 9.99 15.37
N CYS A 154 -10.45 8.80 15.06
CA CYS A 154 -11.00 7.53 15.57
C CYS A 154 -10.11 6.98 16.69
N PRO A 155 -10.21 7.49 17.93
CA PRO A 155 -9.53 6.87 19.06
C PRO A 155 -10.14 5.50 19.30
N ILE A 156 -9.32 4.46 19.10
CA ILE A 156 -9.66 3.02 19.17
C ILE A 156 -10.49 2.67 20.42
N ARG A 157 -10.38 3.43 21.52
CA ARG A 157 -11.05 3.16 22.80
C ARG A 157 -12.52 3.60 22.88
N SER A 158 -13.01 4.46 21.99
CA SER A 158 -14.40 4.97 22.04
C SER A 158 -15.22 4.67 20.80
N CYS A 159 -14.67 3.88 19.87
CA CYS A 159 -15.32 3.49 18.64
C CYS A 159 -16.04 2.16 18.80
N ASP A 160 -17.20 2.02 18.15
CA ASP A 160 -17.87 0.72 17.98
C ASP A 160 -17.01 -0.18 17.06
N MET A 161 -17.13 -1.51 17.18
CA MET A 161 -16.36 -2.46 16.36
C MET A 161 -16.50 -2.22 14.84
N ASP A 162 -17.67 -1.79 14.39
CA ASP A 162 -17.93 -1.47 12.98
C ASP A 162 -17.12 -0.23 12.53
N GLU A 163 -16.96 0.77 13.40
CA GLU A 163 -16.18 1.98 13.13
C GLU A 163 -14.69 1.67 13.08
N VAL A 164 -14.21 0.82 13.99
CA VAL A 164 -12.84 0.31 13.98
C VAL A 164 -12.56 -0.44 12.67
N SER A 165 -13.47 -1.30 12.21
CA SER A 165 -13.28 -2.03 10.95
C SER A 165 -13.21 -1.10 9.73
N ILE A 166 -13.96 0.00 9.71
CA ILE A 166 -13.89 1.00 8.64
C ILE A 166 -12.55 1.74 8.69
N ALA A 167 -12.14 2.18 9.89
CA ALA A 167 -10.88 2.87 10.12
C ALA A 167 -9.68 1.98 9.74
N ASP A 168 -9.69 0.70 10.10
CA ASP A 168 -8.63 -0.26 9.77
C ASP A 168 -8.45 -0.44 8.26
N LYS A 169 -9.55 -0.55 7.51
CA LYS A 169 -9.48 -0.60 6.04
C LYS A 169 -8.88 0.68 5.45
N PHE A 170 -9.27 1.83 6.00
CA PHE A 170 -8.69 3.10 5.56
C PHE A 170 -7.19 3.21 5.93
N HIS A 171 -6.79 2.76 7.11
CA HIS A 171 -5.38 2.69 7.52
C HIS A 171 -4.56 1.79 6.60
N GLN A 172 -5.13 0.63 6.21
CA GLN A 172 -4.49 -0.27 5.27
C GLN A 172 -4.32 0.40 3.90
N ALA A 173 -5.38 1.02 3.36
CA ALA A 173 -5.34 1.75 2.11
C ALA A 173 -4.28 2.87 2.15
N TRP A 174 -4.19 3.60 3.28
CA TRP A 174 -3.20 4.64 3.49
C TRP A 174 -1.76 4.12 3.52
N LYS A 175 -1.50 3.02 4.24
CA LYS A 175 -0.17 2.39 4.27
C LYS A 175 0.26 1.98 2.85
N MET A 176 -0.67 1.40 2.08
CA MET A 176 -0.43 1.06 0.68
C MET A 176 -0.21 2.30 -0.20
N LEU A 177 -0.88 3.41 0.10
CA LEU A 177 -0.72 4.68 -0.62
C LEU A 177 0.70 5.24 -0.49
N GLY A 178 1.36 5.08 0.66
CA GLY A 178 2.78 5.47 0.82
C GLY A 178 3.75 4.65 -0.06
N ILE A 179 3.42 3.38 -0.34
CA ILE A 179 4.20 2.56 -1.29
C ILE A 179 3.89 3.00 -2.73
N ALA A 180 2.61 3.19 -3.05
CA ALA A 180 2.17 3.69 -4.34
C ALA A 180 2.82 5.05 -4.67
N ASP A 181 2.92 5.94 -3.69
CA ASP A 181 3.60 7.23 -3.77
C ASP A 181 5.02 7.09 -4.31
N GLY A 182 5.83 6.23 -3.68
CA GLY A 182 7.19 5.96 -4.11
C GLY A 182 7.28 5.36 -5.52
N LEU A 183 6.32 4.52 -5.93
CA LEU A 183 6.27 3.98 -7.29
C LEU A 183 5.89 5.06 -8.32
N ILE A 184 4.92 5.91 -7.99
CA ILE A 184 4.47 7.01 -8.85
C ILE A 184 5.58 8.05 -9.05
N THR A 185 6.29 8.43 -7.97
CA THR A 185 7.44 9.34 -8.08
C THR A 185 8.49 8.82 -9.05
N GLN A 186 8.75 7.51 -9.05
CA GLN A 186 9.74 6.90 -9.95
C GLN A 186 9.32 6.96 -11.44
N ILE A 187 8.03 7.00 -11.73
CA ILE A 187 7.52 7.15 -13.10
C ILE A 187 7.73 8.59 -13.59
N ILE A 188 7.46 9.58 -12.72
CA ILE A 188 7.55 11.00 -13.05
C ILE A 188 8.98 11.54 -12.99
N THR A 189 9.78 11.04 -12.06
CA THR A 189 11.18 11.40 -11.84
C THR A 189 12.04 10.13 -11.92
N PRO A 190 12.25 9.58 -13.13
CA PRO A 190 13.11 8.42 -13.28
C PRO A 190 14.52 8.79 -12.84
N ALA A 191 15.15 7.90 -12.05
CA ALA A 191 16.55 8.05 -11.69
C ALA A 191 17.37 8.20 -12.97
N VAL A 192 18.20 9.26 -13.04
CA VAL A 192 19.12 9.49 -14.16
C VAL A 192 19.92 8.20 -14.35
N ARG A 193 19.79 7.56 -15.51
CA ARG A 193 20.65 6.43 -15.88
C ARG A 193 22.09 6.90 -15.76
N ASP A 194 22.88 6.21 -14.93
CA ASP A 194 24.33 6.38 -14.89
C ASP A 194 24.84 6.41 -16.33
N LYS A 195 25.44 7.53 -16.71
CA LYS A 195 26.08 7.68 -18.01
C LYS A 195 27.21 6.67 -18.03
N GLY A 196 26.97 5.55 -18.72
CA GLY A 196 28.02 4.61 -19.09
C GLY A 196 29.20 5.38 -19.65
N THR A 197 30.32 5.24 -18.96
CA THR A 197 31.66 5.57 -19.42
C THR A 197 31.80 5.08 -20.86
N LYS A 198 31.96 6.03 -21.79
CA LYS A 198 32.42 5.73 -23.14
C LYS A 198 33.80 5.10 -23.01
N SER A 199 33.94 3.89 -23.57
CA SER A 199 35.23 3.29 -23.87
C SER A 199 35.88 3.99 -25.07
#